data_AF-A0A448WX67-F1
#
_entry.id   AF-A0A448WX67-F1
#
_cell.length_a   1.000
_cell.length_b   1.000
_cell.length_c   1.000
_cell.angle_alpha   90.00
_cell.angle_beta   90.00
_cell.angle_gamma   90.00
#
_symmetry.space_group_name_H-M   'P 1'
#
loop_
_entity.id
_entity.type
_entity.pdbx_description
1 polymer ?
#
loop_
_entity_poly.entity_id
_entity_poly.type
_entity_poly.pdbx_seq_one_letter_code
_entity_poly.pdbx_strand_id
1 'polypeptide(L)'
;MRTYIGLAKAPMNIYGNVVGSSTSLDNLPLLAHDNSKVTGVKDILTYLRKENYGLEYQLSDSDTIKMAALIGNIESCLLPAMKYFLWSEPNVYSMYTRRIYSHDFNWIYGAYRLYQWKSRYTREARYSQLDNCYREATDIKLVRNSVNSYSVLYSCLMH
;
A
#
# COMPACT_ATOMS: atom_id res chain seq x y z
N MET A 1 1.85 6.58 8.78
CA MET A 1 1.03 6.83 9.98
C MET A 1 1.80 7.43 11.14
N ARG A 2 2.87 6.81 11.66
CA ARG A 2 3.67 7.42 12.75
C ARG A 2 4.15 8.84 12.43
N THR A 3 4.63 9.04 11.20
CA THR A 3 5.06 10.33 10.67
C THR A 3 3.91 11.35 10.60
N TYR A 4 2.73 10.93 10.14
CA TYR A 4 1.53 11.79 10.06
C TYR A 4 1.12 12.29 11.45
N ILE A 5 1.06 11.40 12.45
CA ILE A 5 0.72 11.74 13.84
C ILE A 5 1.77 12.69 14.44
N GLY A 6 3.06 12.42 14.21
CA GLY A 6 4.15 13.28 14.69
C GLY A 6 4.11 14.69 14.09
N LEU A 7 3.81 14.81 12.79
CA LEU A 7 3.66 16.11 12.13
C LEU A 7 2.41 16.85 12.60
N ALA A 8 1.31 16.14 12.84
CA ALA A 8 0.06 16.71 13.33
C ALA A 8 0.14 17.13 14.82
N LYS A 9 1.25 16.76 15.51
CA LYS A 9 1.44 16.95 16.95
C LYS A 9 0.26 16.43 17.78
N ALA A 10 -0.41 15.38 17.30
CA ALA A 10 -1.55 14.80 17.98
C ALA A 10 -1.07 14.06 19.25
N PRO A 11 -1.71 14.27 20.42
CA PRO A 11 -1.33 13.63 21.68
C PRO A 11 -1.81 12.18 21.70
N MET A 12 -1.19 11.32 20.89
CA MET A 12 -1.58 9.92 20.72
C MET A 12 -0.42 8.98 21.04
N ASN A 13 -0.72 7.92 21.80
CA ASN A 13 0.24 6.87 22.09
C ASN A 13 0.35 5.89 20.91
N ILE A 14 1.55 5.72 20.39
CA ILE A 14 1.83 4.85 19.25
C ILE A 14 2.44 3.55 19.76
N TYR A 15 1.68 2.45 19.68
CA TYR A 15 2.19 1.12 19.99
C TYR A 15 2.77 0.46 18.74
N GLY A 16 3.94 -0.17 18.89
CA GLY A 16 4.64 -0.84 17.79
C GLY A 16 4.32 -2.32 17.62
N ASN A 17 3.61 -2.91 18.57
CA ASN A 17 3.39 -4.34 18.59
C ASN A 17 1.96 -4.64 19.04
N VAL A 18 1.14 -5.19 18.13
CA VAL A 18 -0.17 -5.79 18.46
C VAL A 18 -0.13 -7.25 17.99
N VAL A 19 0.96 -7.96 18.27
CA VAL A 19 0.93 -9.42 18.21
C VAL A 19 0.58 -9.91 19.61
N GLY A 20 -0.72 -9.91 19.91
CA GLY A 20 -1.22 -10.35 21.23
C GLY A 20 -2.74 -10.33 21.40
N SER A 21 -3.48 -9.51 20.65
CA SER A 21 -4.94 -9.48 20.76
C SER A 21 -5.60 -9.41 19.40
N SER A 22 -6.06 -10.57 18.90
CA SER A 22 -7.13 -10.78 17.90
C SER A 22 -7.15 -9.97 16.59
N THR A 23 -6.18 -9.08 16.37
CA THR A 23 -6.10 -8.18 15.23
C THR A 23 -5.15 -8.83 14.25
N SER A 24 -5.69 -9.42 13.19
CA SER A 24 -4.88 -9.96 12.10
C SER A 24 -3.94 -8.85 11.60
N LEU A 25 -2.71 -9.21 11.20
CA LEU A 25 -1.79 -8.26 10.56
C LEU A 25 -2.43 -7.60 9.32
N ASP A 26 -3.45 -8.23 8.74
CA ASP A 26 -4.30 -7.71 7.67
C ASP A 26 -5.09 -6.45 8.06
N ASN A 27 -5.34 -6.21 9.36
CA ASN A 27 -6.14 -5.10 9.88
C ASN A 27 -5.28 -3.95 10.47
N LEU A 28 -3.97 -3.99 10.28
CA LEU A 28 -3.08 -2.87 10.62
C LEU A 28 -3.07 -1.84 9.47
N PRO A 29 -2.94 -0.53 9.76
CA PRO A 29 -2.92 0.11 11.08
C PRO A 29 -4.32 0.18 11.71
N LEU A 30 -4.35 0.13 13.05
CA LEU A 30 -5.55 0.25 13.89
C LEU A 30 -5.44 1.50 14.76
N LEU A 31 -6.48 2.33 14.75
CA LEU A 31 -6.69 3.42 15.70
C LEU A 31 -7.79 3.01 16.68
N ALA A 32 -7.54 3.14 17.98
CA ALA A 32 -8.54 2.95 19.02
C ALA A 32 -8.73 4.27 19.77
N HIS A 33 -9.97 4.78 19.78
CA HIS A 33 -10.34 6.01 20.47
C HIS A 33 -11.72 5.84 21.11
N ASP A 34 -11.81 6.04 22.43
CA ASP A 34 -13.06 6.02 23.22
C ASP A 34 -14.06 4.91 22.81
N ASN A 35 -13.61 3.64 22.90
CA ASN A 35 -14.30 2.41 22.46
C ASN A 35 -14.54 2.23 20.95
N SER A 36 -14.29 3.23 20.12
CA SER A 36 -14.29 3.07 18.66
C SER A 36 -12.96 2.50 18.16
N LYS A 37 -13.04 1.56 17.22
CA LYS A 37 -11.87 0.97 16.54
C LYS A 37 -11.99 1.27 15.05
N VAL A 38 -11.03 2.02 14.53
CA VAL A 38 -10.96 2.38 13.11
C VAL A 38 -9.74 1.69 12.50
N THR A 39 -9.96 0.90 11.44
CA THR A 39 -8.91 0.16 10.73
C THR A 39 -8.68 0.76 9.35
N GLY A 40 -7.43 0.75 8.89
CA GLY A 40 -7.09 1.16 7.54
C GLY A 40 -6.69 2.63 7.44
N VAL A 41 -5.74 2.91 6.55
CA VAL A 41 -5.09 4.23 6.47
C VAL A 41 -6.10 5.33 6.12
N LYS A 42 -6.96 5.10 5.14
CA LYS A 42 -7.95 6.09 4.66
C LYS A 42 -8.99 6.46 5.74
N ASP A 43 -9.49 5.45 6.45
CA ASP A 43 -10.53 5.65 7.46
C ASP A 43 -9.95 6.32 8.71
N ILE A 44 -8.73 5.95 9.11
CA ILE A 44 -8.01 6.62 10.19
C ILE A 44 -7.71 8.08 9.84
N LEU A 45 -7.26 8.37 8.61
CA LEU A 45 -7.04 9.76 8.18
C LEU A 45 -8.35 10.55 8.19
N THR A 46 -9.45 9.95 7.73
CA THR A 46 -10.78 10.56 7.77
C THR A 46 -11.24 10.85 9.20
N TYR A 47 -10.96 9.93 10.12
CA TYR A 47 -11.21 10.13 11.54
C TYR A 47 -10.38 11.29 12.11
N LEU A 48 -9.06 11.31 11.86
CA LEU A 48 -8.17 12.36 12.32
C LEU A 48 -8.56 13.76 11.79
N ARG A 49 -9.05 13.83 10.55
CA ARG A 49 -9.62 15.07 10.00
C ARG A 49 -10.82 15.54 10.83
N LYS A 50 -11.78 14.65 11.12
CA LYS A 50 -12.96 15.01 11.93
C LYS A 50 -12.57 15.55 13.32
N GLU A 51 -11.50 15.03 13.90
CA GLU A 51 -10.96 15.46 15.19
C GLU A 51 -10.02 16.68 15.10
N ASN A 52 -9.99 17.39 13.96
CA ASN A 52 -9.12 18.56 13.70
C ASN A 52 -7.61 18.30 13.70
N TYR A 53 -7.17 17.05 13.52
CA TYR A 53 -5.75 16.68 13.35
C TYR A 53 -5.33 16.52 11.88
N GLY A 54 -6.08 17.13 10.96
CA GLY A 54 -5.75 17.15 9.53
C GLY A 54 -4.52 18.01 9.25
N LEU A 55 -3.56 17.48 8.51
CA LEU A 55 -2.40 18.25 8.03
C LEU A 55 -2.74 19.19 6.87
N GLU A 56 -3.89 18.96 6.24
CA GLU A 56 -4.40 19.69 5.08
C GLU A 56 -5.07 21.03 5.41
N TYR A 57 -5.41 21.31 6.67
CA TYR A 57 -6.15 22.52 7.05
C TYR A 57 -5.41 23.84 6.79
N GLN A 58 -4.09 23.78 6.58
CA GLN A 58 -3.27 24.96 6.29
C GLN A 58 -2.91 25.10 4.80
N LEU A 59 -3.37 24.19 3.94
CA LEU A 59 -3.05 24.21 2.51
C LEU A 59 -4.09 25.00 1.70
N SER A 60 -3.62 25.62 0.60
CA SER A 60 -4.52 26.23 -0.38
C SER A 60 -5.33 25.15 -1.11
N ASP A 61 -6.49 25.51 -1.66
CA ASP A 61 -7.33 24.59 -2.45
C ASP A 61 -6.54 23.97 -3.62
N SER A 62 -5.68 24.77 -4.25
CA SER A 62 -4.83 24.32 -5.36
C SER A 62 -3.79 23.28 -4.93
N ASP A 63 -3.24 23.42 -3.73
CA ASP A 63 -2.22 22.51 -3.21
C ASP A 63 -2.86 21.22 -2.70
N THR A 64 -4.09 21.31 -2.18
CA THR A 64 -4.89 20.14 -1.79
C THR A 64 -5.17 19.23 -2.98
N ILE A 65 -5.53 19.80 -4.14
CA ILE A 65 -5.75 19.04 -5.38
C ILE A 65 -4.45 18.36 -5.84
N LYS A 66 -3.33 19.08 -5.83
CA LYS A 66 -2.01 18.52 -6.20
C LYS A 66 -1.59 17.38 -5.27
N MET A 67 -1.82 17.53 -3.96
CA MET A 67 -1.53 16.49 -2.98
C MET A 67 -2.40 15.24 -3.21
N ALA A 68 -3.70 15.40 -3.48
CA ALA A 68 -4.57 14.28 -3.79
C ALA A 68 -4.13 13.52 -5.05
N ALA A 69 -3.75 14.24 -6.10
CA ALA A 69 -3.21 13.65 -7.32
C ALA A 69 -1.89 12.90 -7.06
N LEU A 70 -1.00 13.47 -6.25
CA LEU A 70 0.26 12.82 -5.87
C LEU A 70 0.03 11.54 -5.07
N ILE A 71 -0.87 11.56 -4.08
CA ILE A 71 -1.22 10.37 -3.30
C ILE A 71 -1.77 9.28 -4.22
N GLY A 72 -2.69 9.63 -5.13
CA GLY A 72 -3.23 8.69 -6.12
C GLY A 72 -2.15 8.06 -7.01
N ASN A 73 -1.17 8.85 -7.46
CA ASN A 73 -0.03 8.34 -8.23
C ASN A 73 0.88 7.42 -7.42
N ILE A 74 1.14 7.74 -6.15
CA ILE A 74 1.93 6.89 -5.25
C ILE A 74 1.20 5.56 -5.01
N GLU A 75 -0.09 5.60 -4.75
CA GLU A 75 -0.89 4.41 -4.47
C GLU A 75 -1.06 3.51 -5.70
N SER A 76 -1.17 4.08 -6.90
CA SER A 76 -1.36 3.30 -8.13
C SER A 76 -0.06 2.78 -8.75
N CYS A 77 1.04 3.52 -8.65
CA CYS A 77 2.30 3.14 -9.30
C CYS A 77 3.33 2.58 -8.31
N LEU A 78 3.58 3.31 -7.21
CA LEU A 78 4.69 2.99 -6.32
C LEU A 78 4.36 1.82 -5.38
N LEU A 79 3.13 1.80 -4.85
CA LEU A 79 2.69 0.77 -3.93
C LEU A 79 2.75 -0.65 -4.51
N PRO A 80 2.25 -0.94 -5.73
CA PRO A 80 2.40 -2.28 -6.31
C PRO A 80 3.85 -2.63 -6.64
N ALA A 81 4.66 -1.67 -7.09
CA ALA A 81 6.08 -1.89 -7.36
C ALA A 81 6.87 -2.24 -6.09
N MET A 82 6.64 -1.52 -5.00
CA MET A 82 7.24 -1.82 -3.70
C MET A 82 6.78 -3.18 -3.16
N LYS A 83 5.49 -3.51 -3.27
CA LYS A 83 4.99 -4.85 -2.90
C LYS A 83 5.68 -5.94 -3.71
N TYR A 84 5.83 -5.76 -5.02
CA TYR A 84 6.57 -6.71 -5.85
C TYR A 84 8.01 -6.86 -5.36
N PHE A 85 8.71 -5.75 -5.16
CA PHE A 85 10.11 -5.76 -4.72
C PHE A 85 10.30 -6.44 -3.35
N LEU A 86 9.43 -6.17 -2.38
CA LEU A 86 9.57 -6.75 -1.03
C LEU A 86 9.24 -8.25 -0.99
N TRP A 87 8.29 -8.72 -1.80
CA TRP A 87 7.74 -10.07 -1.70
C TRP A 87 8.17 -11.03 -2.82
N SER A 88 8.43 -10.52 -4.03
CA SER A 88 8.82 -11.31 -5.19
C SER A 88 10.33 -11.56 -5.24
N GLU A 89 11.14 -10.52 -4.95
CA GLU A 89 12.60 -10.61 -5.04
C GLU A 89 13.18 -11.60 -4.01
N PRO A 90 13.81 -12.71 -4.43
CA PRO A 90 14.26 -13.77 -3.52
C PRO A 90 15.29 -13.29 -2.49
N ASN A 91 16.20 -12.41 -2.91
CA ASN A 91 17.27 -11.89 -2.06
C ASN A 91 16.71 -10.95 -0.98
N VAL A 92 15.88 -9.99 -1.39
CA VAL A 92 15.23 -9.03 -0.48
C VAL A 92 14.31 -9.77 0.49
N TYR A 93 13.53 -10.72 -0.01
CA TYR A 93 12.61 -11.49 0.79
C TYR A 93 13.33 -12.33 1.85
N SER A 94 14.37 -13.07 1.47
CA SER A 94 15.07 -13.98 2.39
C SER A 94 15.92 -13.25 3.43
N MET A 95 16.59 -12.15 3.03
CA MET A 95 17.48 -11.40 3.93
C MET A 95 16.73 -10.44 4.86
N TYR A 96 15.69 -9.77 4.36
CA TYR A 96 15.03 -8.66 5.07
C TYR A 96 13.56 -8.96 5.37
N THR A 97 12.72 -9.10 4.34
CA THR A 97 11.25 -9.16 4.51
C THR A 97 10.83 -10.32 5.41
N ARG A 98 11.34 -11.53 5.18
CA ARG A 98 11.00 -12.69 5.99
C ARG A 98 11.32 -12.46 7.47
N ARG A 99 12.52 -11.94 7.78
CA ARG A 99 12.97 -11.75 9.17
C ARG A 99 12.15 -10.71 9.92
N ILE A 100 11.86 -9.58 9.26
CA ILE A 100 11.07 -8.49 9.84
C ILE A 100 9.65 -8.97 10.13
N TYR A 101 9.01 -9.63 9.17
CA TYR A 101 7.61 -10.03 9.31
C TYR A 101 7.42 -11.33 10.09
N SER A 102 8.47 -12.17 10.27
CA SER A 102 8.41 -13.36 11.13
C SER A 102 8.77 -13.09 12.58
N HIS A 103 9.36 -11.92 12.89
CA HIS A 103 9.94 -11.64 14.21
C HIS A 103 8.97 -11.90 15.36
N ASP A 104 7.70 -11.55 15.18
CA ASP A 104 6.69 -11.64 16.22
C ASP A 104 5.89 -12.97 16.20
N PHE A 105 6.20 -13.90 15.29
CA PHE A 105 5.46 -15.16 15.14
C PHE A 105 6.30 -16.37 15.51
N ASN A 106 5.63 -17.42 16.03
CA ASN A 106 6.24 -18.74 16.15
C ASN A 106 6.65 -19.26 14.76
N TRP A 107 7.75 -20.00 14.66
CA TRP A 107 8.40 -20.33 13.39
C TRP A 107 7.48 -21.05 12.37
N ILE A 108 6.62 -21.98 12.83
CA ILE A 108 5.67 -22.70 11.97
C ILE A 108 4.57 -21.78 11.46
N TYR A 109 3.94 -21.04 12.40
CA TYR A 109 2.83 -20.15 12.08
C TYR A 109 3.28 -18.97 11.22
N GLY A 110 4.46 -18.41 11.52
CA GLY A 110 5.10 -17.37 10.73
C GLY A 110 5.47 -17.85 9.34
N ALA A 111 6.05 -19.04 9.19
CA ALA A 111 6.38 -19.59 7.87
C ALA A 111 5.13 -19.81 7.00
N TYR A 112 4.06 -20.36 7.57
CA TYR A 112 2.78 -20.57 6.87
C TYR A 112 2.13 -19.24 6.44
N ARG A 113 2.05 -18.25 7.35
CA ARG A 113 1.48 -16.93 7.06
C ARG A 113 2.28 -16.18 6.00
N LEU A 114 3.61 -16.21 6.10
CA LEU A 114 4.48 -15.57 5.12
C LEU A 114 4.35 -16.18 3.72
N TYR A 115 4.17 -17.49 3.63
CA TYR A 115 3.90 -18.15 2.35
C TYR A 115 2.60 -17.66 1.73
N GLN A 116 1.51 -17.59 2.51
CA GLN A 116 0.22 -17.07 2.04
C GLN A 116 0.33 -15.61 1.56
N TRP A 117 0.97 -14.75 2.37
CA TRP A 117 1.15 -13.34 2.01
C TRP A 117 2.03 -13.15 0.79
N LYS A 118 3.12 -13.90 0.68
CA LYS A 118 3.97 -13.87 -0.52
C LYS A 118 3.15 -14.19 -1.77
N SER A 119 2.39 -15.30 -1.75
CA SER A 119 1.54 -15.67 -2.89
C SER A 119 0.52 -14.58 -3.24
N ARG A 120 -0.16 -14.02 -2.23
CA ARG A 120 -1.15 -12.95 -2.41
C ARG A 120 -0.52 -11.69 -3.01
N TYR A 121 0.54 -11.17 -2.41
CA TYR A 121 1.15 -9.90 -2.83
C TYR A 121 1.89 -10.00 -4.16
N THR A 122 2.56 -11.12 -4.45
CA THR A 122 3.16 -11.33 -5.78
C THR A 122 2.09 -11.38 -6.87
N ARG A 123 0.94 -12.01 -6.58
CA ARG A 123 -0.18 -12.06 -7.54
C ARG A 123 -0.80 -10.68 -7.76
N GLU A 124 -1.11 -9.95 -6.69
CA GLU A 124 -1.64 -8.57 -6.78
C GLU A 124 -0.71 -7.67 -7.60
N ALA A 125 0.59 -7.72 -7.32
CA ALA A 125 1.55 -6.86 -7.99
C ALA A 125 1.70 -7.17 -9.48
N ARG A 126 1.65 -8.45 -9.88
CA ARG A 126 1.62 -8.84 -11.31
C ARG A 126 0.39 -8.26 -12.02
N TYR A 127 -0.79 -8.33 -11.39
CA TYR A 127 -2.00 -7.73 -11.97
C TYR A 127 -1.89 -6.21 -12.09
N SER A 128 -1.29 -5.52 -11.11
CA SER A 128 -1.08 -4.07 -11.21
C SER A 128 -0.06 -3.69 -12.28
N GLN A 129 0.99 -4.48 -12.49
CA GLN A 129 1.93 -4.28 -13.60
C GLN A 129 1.25 -4.48 -14.96
N LEU A 130 0.40 -5.50 -15.07
CA LEU A 130 -0.42 -5.74 -16.26
C LEU A 130 -1.41 -4.59 -16.52
N ASP A 131 -2.09 -4.09 -15.49
CA ASP A 131 -3.02 -2.96 -15.62
C ASP A 131 -2.29 -1.67 -16.03
N ASN A 132 -1.13 -1.39 -15.45
CA ASN A 132 -0.31 -0.24 -15.86
C ASN A 132 0.20 -0.39 -17.30
N CYS A 133 0.68 -1.58 -17.68
CA CYS A 133 1.08 -1.88 -19.07
C CYS A 133 -0.10 -1.73 -20.04
N TYR A 134 -1.29 -2.16 -19.64
CA TYR A 134 -2.51 -2.00 -20.42
C TYR A 134 -2.91 -0.53 -20.56
N ARG A 135 -2.86 0.25 -19.48
CA ARG A 135 -3.14 1.70 -19.50
C ARG A 135 -2.17 2.45 -20.41
N GLU A 136 -0.88 2.18 -20.30
CA GLU A 136 0.14 2.75 -21.18
C GLU A 136 -0.10 2.35 -22.64
N ALA A 137 -0.45 1.08 -22.89
CA ALA A 137 -0.81 0.62 -24.22
C ALA A 137 -2.08 1.30 -24.78
N THR A 138 -3.09 1.57 -23.94
CA THR A 138 -4.29 2.31 -24.35
C THR A 138 -4.04 3.79 -24.58
N ASP A 139 -3.20 4.43 -23.76
CA ASP A 139 -2.81 5.82 -23.96
C ASP A 139 -1.98 5.97 -25.24
N ILE A 140 -1.05 5.04 -25.49
CA ILE A 140 -0.33 4.93 -26.76
C ILE A 140 -1.31 4.70 -27.93
N LYS A 141 -2.36 3.89 -27.78
CA LYS A 141 -3.38 3.67 -28.83
C LYS A 141 -4.25 4.90 -29.07
N LEU A 142 -4.61 5.66 -28.04
CA LEU A 142 -5.31 6.95 -28.17
C LEU A 142 -4.43 7.99 -28.89
N VAL A 143 -3.11 7.95 -28.65
CA VAL A 143 -2.12 8.74 -29.39
C VAL A 143 -1.89 8.20 -30.81
N ARG A 144 -2.03 6.88 -31.02
CA ARG A 144 -1.69 6.14 -32.25
C ARG A 144 -2.92 5.53 -32.91
N ASN A 145 -3.92 6.36 -33.22
CA ASN A 145 -4.97 6.05 -34.21
C ASN A 145 -4.41 5.94 -35.65
N SER A 146 -3.30 5.21 -35.83
CA SER A 146 -2.88 4.56 -37.06
C SER A 146 -2.08 3.29 -36.72
N VAL A 147 -2.71 2.14 -37.02
CA VAL A 147 -2.09 0.81 -37.23
C VAL A 147 -1.79 -0.07 -35.99
N ASN A 148 -2.60 -1.14 -35.92
CA ASN A 148 -2.42 -2.49 -35.35
C ASN A 148 -2.29 -2.69 -33.83
N SER A 149 -3.42 -3.14 -33.25
CA SER A 149 -3.70 -3.30 -31.82
C SER A 149 -3.24 -4.61 -31.15
N TYR A 150 -2.64 -5.55 -31.88
CA TYR A 150 -2.43 -6.92 -31.38
C TYR A 150 -1.03 -7.24 -30.84
N SER A 151 0.02 -6.49 -31.21
CA SER A 151 1.40 -6.80 -30.79
C SER A 151 1.72 -6.39 -29.34
N VAL A 152 1.08 -5.35 -28.82
CA VAL A 152 1.36 -4.80 -27.48
C VAL A 152 0.77 -5.67 -26.36
N LEU A 153 -0.30 -6.41 -26.64
CA LEU A 153 -0.91 -7.32 -25.66
C LEU A 153 -0.01 -8.54 -25.37
N TYR A 154 0.74 -9.03 -26.37
CA TYR A 154 1.65 -10.16 -26.20
C TYR A 154 2.91 -9.80 -25.41
N SER A 155 3.38 -8.55 -25.46
CA SER A 155 4.55 -8.12 -24.66
C SER A 155 4.23 -7.95 -23.18
N CYS A 156 3.00 -7.54 -22.81
CA CYS A 156 2.61 -7.43 -21.40
C CYS A 156 2.39 -8.81 -20.74
N LEU A 157 2.05 -9.86 -21.51
CA LEU A 157 1.72 -11.20 -21.00
C LEU A 157 2.93 -12.13 -20.78
N MET A 158 4.11 -11.80 -21.32
CA MET A 158 5.33 -12.64 -21.32
C MET A 158 6.38 -12.23 -20.27
N HIS A 159 6.09 -11.27 -19.40
CA HIS A 159 6.91 -10.89 -18.23
C HIS A 159 6.14 -11.08 -16.92
#